data_AF-A0A2K4IG66-F1
#
_entry.id   AF-A0A2K4IG66-F1
#
_cell.length_a   1.000
_cell.length_b   1.000
_cell.length_c   1.000
_cell.angle_alpha   90.00
_cell.angle_beta   90.00
_cell.angle_gamma   90.00
#
_symmetry.space_group_name_H-M   'P 1'
#
loop_
_entity.id
_entity.type
_entity.pdbx_description
1 polymer ?
#
loop_
_entity_poly.entity_id
_entity_poly.type
_entity_poly.pdbx_seq_one_letter_code
_entity_poly.pdbx_strand_id
1 'polypeptide(L)'
;MVLQRRDWISSVGYSSAYCRARTPRKGLSVLSRANFFWFYYPVSWLAVLALTLHIAFYDVYLISPRDVGGTFMGGMNGPLFASAWMLTTGVLLLSLLLRLPGSIPACIAAGLLPLGIGTWWLINYPNDAEQQIYSITPHEIGSTMFIGAALLALGLFLRSRLRNNRLGSRPVLIGKAIVATLIAIVFIGAPIRIAMQLSLPNCAFDKDGHQLTICLSDEDERFIVD
;
A
#
# COMPACT_ATOMS: atom_id res chain seq x y z
N MET A 1 -34.02 -39.67 65.76
CA MET A 1 -35.47 -39.54 65.51
C MET A 1 -35.75 -39.89 64.05
N VAL A 2 -36.96 -40.40 63.76
CA VAL A 2 -37.73 -40.35 62.49
C VAL A 2 -36.90 -40.21 61.19
N LEU A 3 -36.62 -41.27 60.40
CA LEU A 3 -37.50 -42.07 59.49
C LEU A 3 -38.17 -41.33 58.32
N GLN A 4 -38.47 -42.12 57.27
CA GLN A 4 -39.37 -41.87 56.12
C GLN A 4 -38.70 -41.28 54.86
N ARG A 5 -38.24 -42.07 53.86
CA ARG A 5 -38.91 -43.08 52.99
C ARG A 5 -39.77 -42.46 51.88
N ARG A 6 -39.38 -42.67 50.62
CA ARG A 6 -40.24 -43.15 49.51
C ARG A 6 -39.44 -43.43 48.23
N ASP A 7 -39.27 -44.71 47.94
CA ASP A 7 -39.12 -45.21 46.57
C ASP A 7 -40.43 -44.98 45.79
N TRP A 8 -40.35 -44.84 44.47
CA TRP A 8 -41.34 -45.39 43.54
C TRP A 8 -40.66 -45.75 42.21
N ILE A 9 -41.15 -46.81 41.59
CA ILE A 9 -40.60 -47.48 40.40
C ILE A 9 -41.53 -47.20 39.19
N SER A 10 -41.03 -47.51 37.97
CA SER A 10 -41.76 -47.56 36.69
C SER A 10 -41.89 -46.20 35.95
N SER A 11 -41.92 -46.15 34.60
CA SER A 11 -41.84 -47.21 33.59
C SER A 11 -41.56 -46.68 32.17
N VAL A 12 -40.93 -47.51 31.33
CA VAL A 12 -41.03 -47.57 29.84
C VAL A 12 -40.54 -46.36 29.02
N GLY A 13 -39.76 -46.63 27.96
CA GLY A 13 -39.34 -45.59 27.00
C GLY A 13 -38.25 -46.00 26.01
N TYR A 14 -38.42 -47.10 25.26
CA TYR A 14 -37.53 -47.38 24.12
C TYR A 14 -37.71 -46.31 23.02
N SER A 15 -36.66 -45.54 22.72
CA SER A 15 -36.55 -44.83 21.45
C SER A 15 -35.09 -44.71 21.03
N SER A 16 -34.75 -45.34 19.90
CA SER A 16 -33.39 -45.33 19.35
C SER A 16 -33.11 -43.99 18.66
N ALA A 17 -32.72 -43.01 19.45
CA ALA A 17 -32.25 -41.72 18.95
C ALA A 17 -30.87 -41.90 18.26
N TYR A 18 -30.89 -42.23 16.97
CA TYR A 18 -29.70 -42.36 16.13
C TYR A 18 -28.81 -41.11 16.24
N CYS A 19 -27.76 -41.20 17.06
CA CYS A 19 -26.68 -40.23 17.10
C CYS A 19 -25.86 -40.34 15.81
N ARG A 20 -26.39 -39.75 14.72
CA ARG A 20 -25.73 -39.65 13.41
C ARG A 20 -24.49 -38.79 13.56
N ALA A 21 -23.38 -39.44 13.92
CA ALA A 21 -22.09 -38.81 14.13
C ALA A 21 -21.69 -38.05 12.86
N ARG A 22 -21.78 -36.71 12.89
CA ARG A 22 -21.18 -35.84 11.88
C ARG A 22 -19.67 -35.98 12.00
N THR A 23 -19.10 -36.91 11.24
CA THR A 23 -17.66 -37.08 11.11
C THR A 23 -17.05 -35.73 10.72
N PRO A 24 -16.19 -35.13 11.56
CA PRO A 24 -15.78 -33.76 11.36
C PRO A 24 -14.74 -33.72 10.23
N ARG A 25 -15.10 -33.15 9.07
CA ARG A 25 -14.19 -32.92 7.91
C ARG A 25 -13.10 -31.87 8.23
N LYS A 26 -12.25 -32.18 9.22
CA LYS A 26 -11.15 -31.35 9.72
C LYS A 26 -10.00 -31.23 8.70
N GLY A 27 -9.69 -32.28 7.94
CA GLY A 27 -8.59 -32.27 6.96
C GLY A 27 -8.73 -31.22 5.85
N LEU A 28 -9.70 -31.41 4.95
CA LEU A 28 -9.93 -30.51 3.79
C LEU A 28 -10.13 -29.03 4.20
N SER A 29 -10.79 -28.77 5.32
CA SER A 29 -11.08 -27.40 5.79
C SER A 29 -9.90 -26.68 6.45
N VAL A 30 -8.82 -27.42 6.77
CA VAL A 30 -7.52 -26.88 7.22
C VAL A 30 -6.61 -26.61 6.02
N LEU A 31 -6.48 -27.55 5.07
CA LEU A 31 -5.73 -27.35 3.82
C LEU A 31 -6.22 -26.15 3.02
N SER A 32 -7.53 -26.04 2.81
CA SER A 32 -8.16 -24.87 2.16
C SER A 32 -7.84 -23.55 2.87
N ARG A 33 -7.70 -23.57 4.21
CA ARG A 33 -7.30 -22.39 4.99
C ARG A 33 -5.82 -22.05 4.83
N ALA A 34 -4.94 -23.04 4.88
CA ALA A 34 -3.50 -22.85 4.72
C ALA A 34 -3.17 -22.20 3.37
N ASN A 35 -3.71 -22.76 2.28
CA ASN A 35 -3.51 -22.22 0.92
C ASN A 35 -4.06 -20.79 0.81
N PHE A 36 -5.25 -20.50 1.37
CA PHE A 36 -5.80 -19.14 1.34
C PHE A 36 -4.92 -18.12 2.08
N PHE A 37 -4.35 -18.47 3.24
CA PHE A 37 -3.39 -17.61 3.93
C PHE A 37 -2.10 -17.41 3.11
N TRP A 38 -1.61 -18.46 2.45
CA TRP A 38 -0.40 -18.41 1.63
C TRP A 38 -0.51 -17.46 0.44
N PHE A 39 -1.70 -17.29 -0.16
CA PHE A 39 -1.94 -16.25 -1.18
C PHE A 39 -2.28 -14.88 -0.59
N TYR A 40 -3.07 -14.81 0.49
CA TYR A 40 -3.51 -13.53 1.08
C TYR A 40 -2.37 -12.68 1.63
N TYR A 41 -1.42 -13.30 2.35
CA TYR A 41 -0.30 -12.57 2.95
C TYR A 41 0.61 -11.87 1.92
N PRO A 42 1.17 -12.54 0.88
CA PRO A 42 2.02 -11.88 -0.10
C PRO A 42 1.27 -10.85 -0.95
N VAL A 43 0.02 -11.09 -1.36
CA VAL A 43 -0.76 -10.08 -2.10
C VAL A 43 -0.96 -8.81 -1.26
N SER A 44 -1.27 -8.95 0.03
CA SER A 44 -1.40 -7.81 0.94
C SER A 44 -0.07 -7.11 1.23
N TRP A 45 1.05 -7.84 1.28
CA TRP A 45 2.38 -7.23 1.39
C TRP A 45 2.77 -6.48 0.12
N LEU A 46 2.53 -7.04 -1.06
CA LEU A 46 2.78 -6.38 -2.35
C LEU A 46 1.93 -5.11 -2.52
N ALA A 47 0.64 -5.17 -2.20
CA ALA A 47 -0.25 -4.00 -2.23
C ALA A 47 0.26 -2.86 -1.33
N VAL A 48 0.74 -3.20 -0.13
CA VAL A 48 1.23 -2.22 0.86
C VAL A 48 2.65 -1.71 0.52
N LEU A 49 3.52 -2.55 -0.05
CA LEU A 49 4.81 -2.12 -0.59
C LEU A 49 4.64 -1.18 -1.79
N ALA A 50 3.69 -1.47 -2.69
CA ALA A 50 3.35 -0.60 -3.81
C ALA A 50 2.86 0.78 -3.35
N LEU A 51 1.97 0.84 -2.34
CA LEU A 51 1.57 2.11 -1.71
C LEU A 51 2.77 2.87 -1.12
N THR A 52 3.67 2.17 -0.42
CA THR A 52 4.86 2.79 0.19
C THR A 52 5.81 3.35 -0.86
N LEU A 53 5.97 2.64 -1.99
CA LEU A 53 6.80 3.08 -3.12
C LEU A 53 6.19 4.29 -3.84
N HIS A 54 4.85 4.36 -3.99
CA HIS A 54 4.19 5.54 -4.55
C HIS A 54 4.32 6.76 -3.63
N ILE A 55 4.18 6.58 -2.31
CA ILE A 55 4.42 7.65 -1.33
C ILE A 55 5.87 8.14 -1.45
N ALA A 56 6.87 7.24 -1.44
CA ALA A 56 8.27 7.60 -1.62
C ALA A 56 8.54 8.35 -2.93
N PHE A 57 7.93 7.93 -4.03
CA PHE A 57 8.01 8.61 -5.33
C PHE A 57 7.45 10.04 -5.24
N TYR A 58 6.23 10.21 -4.74
CA TYR A 58 5.62 11.53 -4.62
C TYR A 58 6.33 12.43 -3.59
N ASP A 59 6.85 11.88 -2.48
CA ASP A 59 7.68 12.63 -1.52
C ASP A 59 8.94 13.20 -2.19
N VAL A 60 9.61 12.42 -3.05
CA VAL A 60 10.78 12.90 -3.81
C VAL A 60 10.42 14.04 -4.76
N TYR A 61 9.33 13.91 -5.53
CA TYR A 61 8.91 14.96 -6.47
C TYR A 61 8.33 16.21 -5.78
N LEU A 62 7.65 16.08 -4.63
CA LEU A 62 7.05 17.21 -3.93
C LEU A 62 8.04 17.98 -3.05
N ILE A 63 9.10 17.35 -2.56
CA ILE A 63 10.06 17.97 -1.62
C ILE A 63 11.35 18.46 -2.33
N SER A 64 11.62 18.06 -3.58
CA SER A 64 12.84 18.45 -4.30
C SER A 64 12.81 19.88 -4.85
N PRO A 65 13.67 20.81 -4.37
CA PRO A 65 13.66 22.23 -4.77
C PRO A 65 14.46 22.46 -6.07
N ARG A 66 14.14 21.74 -7.15
CA ARG A 66 14.83 21.87 -8.45
C ARG A 66 13.92 22.12 -9.65
N ASP A 67 12.65 21.74 -9.59
CA ASP A 67 11.72 21.95 -10.69
C ASP A 67 11.09 23.35 -10.67
N VAL A 68 10.75 23.88 -11.85
CA VAL A 68 10.21 25.25 -12.05
C VAL A 68 8.72 25.34 -11.72
N GLY A 69 8.37 25.06 -10.47
CA GLY A 69 6.99 24.97 -10.00
C GLY A 69 6.93 24.44 -8.56
N GLY A 70 6.04 24.86 -7.66
CA GLY A 70 4.80 25.65 -7.70
C GLY A 70 4.30 26.02 -6.30
N THR A 71 5.13 25.83 -5.26
CA THR A 71 4.75 25.70 -3.83
C THR A 71 3.69 24.61 -3.52
N PHE A 72 3.88 23.85 -2.46
CA PHE A 72 3.08 22.75 -1.89
C PHE A 72 2.96 21.36 -2.58
N MET A 73 2.14 20.96 -3.56
CA MET A 73 1.55 21.59 -4.76
C MET A 73 2.57 22.09 -5.81
N GLY A 74 3.80 21.60 -5.73
CA GLY A 74 4.95 21.96 -6.58
C GLY A 74 4.79 21.82 -8.11
N GLY A 75 4.09 22.76 -8.76
CA GLY A 75 4.27 23.12 -10.17
C GLY A 75 3.08 22.86 -11.08
N MET A 76 3.28 22.89 -12.40
CA MET A 76 2.22 22.57 -13.37
C MET A 76 1.62 21.18 -13.12
N ASN A 77 2.45 20.24 -12.62
CA ASN A 77 2.03 18.90 -12.19
C ASN A 77 1.92 18.76 -10.65
N GLY A 78 2.22 19.82 -9.89
CA GLY A 78 2.26 19.80 -8.43
C GLY A 78 0.93 19.45 -7.76
N PRO A 79 -0.21 20.05 -8.16
CA PRO A 79 -1.53 19.65 -7.70
C PRO A 79 -1.87 18.19 -8.05
N LEU A 80 -1.34 17.66 -9.17
CA LEU A 80 -1.54 16.26 -9.57
C LEU A 80 -0.72 15.31 -8.68
N PHE A 81 0.55 15.61 -8.40
CA PHE A 81 1.35 14.82 -7.46
C PHE A 81 0.86 14.94 -6.02
N ALA A 82 0.43 16.13 -5.57
CA ALA A 82 -0.13 16.33 -4.23
C ALA A 82 -1.48 15.61 -4.04
N SER A 83 -2.37 15.64 -5.04
CA SER A 83 -3.63 14.89 -4.97
C SER A 83 -3.42 13.37 -5.05
N ALA A 84 -2.45 12.90 -5.84
CA ALA A 84 -2.03 11.50 -5.84
C ALA A 84 -1.45 11.06 -4.49
N TRP A 85 -0.57 11.86 -3.89
CA TRP A 85 0.01 11.63 -2.55
C TRP A 85 -1.07 11.57 -1.46
N MET A 86 -2.04 12.49 -1.49
CA MET A 86 -3.19 12.50 -0.57
C MET A 86 -4.03 11.22 -0.73
N LEU A 87 -4.23 10.76 -1.96
CA LEU A 87 -4.96 9.53 -2.26
C LEU A 87 -4.19 8.29 -1.79
N THR A 88 -2.87 8.19 -2.04
CA THR A 88 -2.07 7.04 -1.57
C THR A 88 -1.96 6.97 -0.06
N THR A 89 -1.77 8.11 0.60
CA THR A 89 -1.77 8.22 2.06
C THR A 89 -3.14 7.85 2.63
N GLY A 90 -4.24 8.28 2.00
CA GLY A 90 -5.60 7.87 2.36
C GLY A 90 -5.82 6.35 2.25
N VAL A 91 -5.33 5.70 1.19
CA VAL A 91 -5.43 4.24 1.02
C VAL A 91 -4.51 3.48 2.00
N LEU A 92 -3.36 4.04 2.39
CA LEU A 92 -2.51 3.50 3.45
C LEU A 92 -3.20 3.59 4.83
N LEU A 93 -3.85 4.71 5.14
CA LEU A 93 -4.66 4.87 6.36
C LEU A 93 -5.85 3.89 6.38
N LEU A 94 -6.54 3.70 5.25
CA LEU A 94 -7.57 2.66 5.11
C LEU A 94 -6.99 1.24 5.35
N SER A 95 -5.78 0.98 4.86
CA SER A 95 -5.08 -0.30 5.06
C SER A 95 -4.70 -0.56 6.53
N LEU A 96 -4.40 0.50 7.30
CA LEU A 96 -4.22 0.43 8.77
C LEU A 96 -5.54 0.16 9.49
N LEU A 97 -6.63 0.86 9.13
CA LEU A 97 -7.96 0.67 9.72
C LEU A 97 -8.46 -0.77 9.48
N LEU A 98 -8.28 -1.27 8.26
CA LEU A 98 -8.55 -2.67 7.89
C LEU A 98 -7.54 -3.65 8.50
N ARG A 99 -6.45 -3.18 9.13
CA ARG A 99 -5.35 -4.01 9.67
C ARG A 99 -4.90 -5.07 8.66
N LEU A 100 -4.50 -4.61 7.48
CA LEU A 100 -3.85 -5.46 6.48
C LEU A 100 -2.42 -5.81 6.96
N PRO A 101 -1.92 -7.04 6.78
CA PRO A 101 -0.51 -7.35 7.06
C PRO A 101 0.40 -6.46 6.20
N GLY A 102 1.50 -5.98 6.79
CA GLY A 102 2.38 -4.97 6.20
C GLY A 102 1.99 -3.51 6.51
N SER A 103 0.71 -3.20 6.79
CA SER A 103 0.25 -1.79 6.93
C SER A 103 0.98 -0.99 8.01
N ILE A 104 1.28 -1.58 9.17
CA ILE A 104 1.99 -0.91 10.27
C ILE A 104 3.44 -0.53 9.90
N PRO A 105 4.31 -1.45 9.42
CA PRO A 105 5.65 -1.06 8.98
C PRO A 105 5.65 -0.10 7.78
N ALA A 106 4.66 -0.17 6.89
CA ALA A 106 4.50 0.82 5.82
C ALA A 106 4.11 2.22 6.32
N CYS A 107 3.25 2.32 7.34
CA CYS A 107 2.95 3.60 8.00
C CYS A 107 4.19 4.21 8.70
N ILE A 108 5.05 3.36 9.27
CA ILE A 108 6.34 3.78 9.83
C ILE A 108 7.27 4.27 8.70
N ALA A 109 7.35 3.55 7.58
CA ALA A 109 8.15 3.96 6.42
C ALA A 109 7.65 5.27 5.78
N ALA A 110 6.34 5.41 5.56
CA ALA A 110 5.70 6.63 5.06
C ALA A 110 5.85 7.84 6.00
N GLY A 111 6.12 7.63 7.29
CA GLY A 111 6.51 8.70 8.20
C GLY A 111 8.01 9.05 8.13
N LEU A 112 8.87 8.05 7.89
CA LEU A 112 10.32 8.23 7.78
C LEU A 112 10.77 8.85 6.45
N LEU A 113 10.05 8.60 5.36
CA LEU A 113 10.36 9.10 4.01
C LEU A 113 10.42 10.64 3.94
N PRO A 114 9.35 11.40 4.23
CA PRO A 114 9.39 12.86 4.20
C PRO A 114 10.31 13.45 5.28
N LEU A 115 10.54 12.76 6.41
CA LEU A 115 11.54 13.16 7.40
C LEU A 115 12.97 13.07 6.83
N GLY A 116 13.33 11.96 6.18
CA GLY A 116 14.65 11.77 5.58
C GLY A 116 14.89 12.68 4.38
N ILE A 117 13.92 12.74 3.46
CA ILE A 117 13.99 13.56 2.24
C ILE A 117 13.99 15.05 2.60
N GLY A 118 13.13 15.48 3.53
CA GLY A 118 13.10 16.86 4.01
C GLY A 118 14.37 17.26 4.76
N THR A 119 14.91 16.41 5.63
CA THR A 119 16.20 16.68 6.32
C THR A 119 17.35 16.80 5.30
N TRP A 120 17.40 15.93 4.30
CA TRP A 120 18.40 15.99 3.24
C TRP A 120 18.33 17.32 2.47
N TRP A 121 17.14 17.75 2.05
CA TRP A 121 16.97 19.00 1.32
C TRP A 121 17.11 20.26 2.17
N LEU A 122 16.84 20.20 3.48
CA LEU A 122 17.09 21.32 4.39
C LEU A 122 18.59 21.54 4.67
N ILE A 123 19.41 20.47 4.59
CA ILE A 123 20.89 20.55 4.69
C ILE A 123 21.51 20.96 3.35
N ASN A 124 20.99 20.44 2.24
CA ASN A 124 21.53 20.67 0.89
C ASN A 124 20.65 21.63 0.07
N TYR A 125 20.09 22.66 0.72
CA TYR A 125 19.16 23.60 0.08
C TYR A 125 19.89 24.45 -0.98
N PRO A 126 19.38 24.61 -2.21
CA PRO A 126 20.11 25.34 -3.25
C PRO A 126 20.10 26.85 -2.96
N ASN A 127 21.27 27.49 -3.01
CA ASN A 127 21.41 28.94 -2.84
C ASN A 127 20.58 29.74 -3.87
N ASP A 128 20.39 29.19 -5.06
CA ASP A 128 19.66 29.83 -6.17
C ASP A 128 18.13 29.59 -6.08
N ALA A 129 17.65 28.76 -5.16
CA ALA A 129 16.24 28.38 -5.08
C ALA A 129 15.32 29.58 -4.78
N GLU A 130 15.79 30.59 -4.05
CA GLU A 130 15.00 31.82 -3.79
C GLU A 130 14.82 32.69 -5.06
N GLN A 131 15.68 32.52 -6.07
CA GLN A 131 15.58 33.21 -7.37
C GLN A 131 14.71 32.42 -8.36
N GLN A 132 14.63 31.10 -8.18
CA GLN A 132 13.80 30.22 -8.99
C GLN A 132 12.32 30.39 -8.58
N ILE A 133 11.62 31.25 -9.33
CA ILE A 133 10.18 31.47 -9.18
C ILE A 133 9.50 30.10 -9.06
N TYR A 134 8.72 29.91 -7.98
CA TYR A 134 7.98 28.71 -7.60
C TYR A 134 8.70 27.56 -6.86
N SER A 135 9.95 27.71 -6.41
CA SER A 135 10.59 26.70 -5.54
C SER A 135 9.80 26.40 -4.25
N ILE A 136 9.97 25.20 -3.67
CA ILE A 136 9.39 24.84 -2.36
C ILE A 136 10.19 25.50 -1.24
N THR A 137 9.52 26.25 -0.36
CA THR A 137 10.19 26.99 0.72
C THR A 137 10.62 26.07 1.87
N PRO A 138 11.66 26.44 2.66
CA PRO A 138 12.08 25.66 3.84
C PRO A 138 10.96 25.47 4.88
N HIS A 139 10.00 26.38 4.96
CA HIS A 139 8.83 26.27 5.84
C HIS A 139 7.86 25.17 5.38
N GLU A 140 7.68 24.99 4.07
CA GLU A 140 6.87 23.90 3.51
C GLU A 140 7.55 22.54 3.68
N ILE A 141 8.89 22.48 3.53
CA ILE A 141 9.68 21.29 3.87
C ILE A 141 9.49 20.93 5.36
N GLY A 142 9.56 21.92 6.27
CA GLY A 142 9.25 21.69 7.69
C GLY A 142 7.81 21.21 7.93
N SER A 143 6.85 21.64 7.11
CA SER A 143 5.44 21.24 7.19
C SER A 143 5.22 19.79 6.72
N THR A 144 5.85 19.36 5.61
CA THR A 144 5.78 17.95 5.16
C THR A 144 6.51 17.02 6.13
N MET A 145 7.65 17.44 6.69
CA MET A 145 8.35 16.74 7.78
C MET A 145 7.46 16.57 9.02
N PHE A 146 6.66 17.56 9.40
CA PHE A 146 5.72 17.45 10.53
C PHE A 146 4.63 16.40 10.27
N ILE A 147 4.08 16.35 9.05
CA ILE A 147 3.11 15.29 8.67
C ILE A 147 3.78 13.91 8.69
N GLY A 148 5.04 13.82 8.25
CA GLY A 148 5.88 12.62 8.39
C GLY A 148 6.02 12.16 9.84
N ALA A 149 6.36 13.08 10.75
CA ALA A 149 6.45 12.80 12.19
C ALA A 149 5.11 12.31 12.77
N ALA A 150 3.98 12.86 12.34
CA ALA A 150 2.65 12.42 12.75
C ALA A 150 2.32 10.99 12.27
N LEU A 151 2.64 10.66 11.01
CA LEU A 151 2.49 9.29 10.47
C LEU A 151 3.42 8.29 11.18
N LEU A 152 4.67 8.67 11.46
CA LEU A 152 5.62 7.85 12.19
C LEU A 152 5.13 7.57 13.62
N ALA A 153 4.67 8.60 14.34
CA ALA A 153 4.12 8.48 15.69
C ALA A 153 2.86 7.58 15.70
N LEU A 154 1.96 7.74 14.73
CA LEU A 154 0.79 6.88 14.54
C LEU A 154 1.19 5.41 14.31
N GLY A 155 2.14 5.16 13.40
CA GLY A 155 2.65 3.83 13.11
C GLY A 155 3.27 3.14 14.33
N LEU A 156 4.06 3.86 15.12
CA LEU A 156 4.67 3.36 16.35
C LEU A 156 3.63 3.11 17.47
N PHE A 157 2.67 4.02 17.64
CA PHE A 157 1.57 3.86 18.60
C PHE A 157 0.71 2.62 18.26
N LEU A 158 0.35 2.45 16.98
CA LEU A 158 -0.39 1.29 16.50
C LEU A 158 0.43 -0.01 16.64
N ARG A 159 1.75 0.02 16.37
CA ARG A 159 2.66 -1.13 16.59
C ARG A 159 2.65 -1.59 18.06
N SER A 160 2.63 -0.64 19.00
CA SER A 160 2.54 -0.92 20.44
C SER A 160 1.17 -1.49 20.83
N ARG A 161 0.07 -0.82 20.43
CA ARG A 161 -1.30 -1.21 20.80
C ARG A 161 -1.81 -2.50 20.14
N LEU A 162 -1.39 -2.80 18.90
CA LEU A 162 -1.98 -3.88 18.09
C LEU A 162 -1.19 -5.20 18.11
N ARG A 163 -0.29 -5.41 19.09
CA ARG A 163 0.55 -6.62 19.21
C ARG A 163 -0.22 -7.95 19.25
N ASN A 164 -1.52 -7.93 19.59
CA ASN A 164 -2.41 -9.10 19.55
C ASN A 164 -3.21 -9.19 18.24
N ASN A 165 -2.63 -9.84 17.23
CA ASN A 165 -3.28 -10.12 15.95
C ASN A 165 -4.28 -11.30 16.06
N ARG A 166 -5.45 -11.08 16.68
CA ARG A 166 -6.54 -12.08 16.71
C ARG A 166 -7.04 -12.34 15.28
N LEU A 167 -7.01 -13.60 14.87
CA LEU A 167 -7.45 -14.03 13.54
C LEU A 167 -8.95 -13.73 13.34
N GLY A 168 -9.27 -12.93 12.33
CA GLY A 168 -10.65 -12.52 12.05
C GLY A 168 -11.56 -13.66 11.59
N SER A 169 -12.87 -13.42 11.60
CA SER A 169 -13.85 -14.35 11.02
C SER A 169 -13.62 -14.50 9.51
N ARG A 170 -14.02 -15.64 8.94
CA ARG A 170 -13.86 -15.92 7.50
C ARG A 170 -14.37 -14.80 6.57
N PRO A 171 -15.59 -14.23 6.72
CA PRO A 171 -16.05 -13.17 5.83
C PRO A 171 -15.21 -11.88 5.94
N VAL A 172 -14.75 -11.51 7.15
CA VAL A 172 -13.87 -10.34 7.34
C VAL A 172 -12.52 -10.56 6.64
N LEU A 173 -11.97 -11.77 6.69
CA LEU A 173 -10.71 -12.09 6.00
C LEU A 173 -10.88 -12.05 4.46
N ILE A 174 -12.02 -12.51 3.93
CA ILE A 174 -12.34 -12.43 2.49
C ILE A 174 -12.48 -10.97 2.05
N GLY A 175 -13.19 -10.13 2.83
CA GLY A 175 -13.29 -8.69 2.54
C GLY A 175 -11.94 -7.99 2.51
N LYS A 176 -11.05 -8.28 3.47
CA LYS A 176 -9.66 -7.80 3.45
C LYS A 176 -8.88 -8.26 2.22
N ALA A 177 -9.06 -9.51 1.80
CA ALA A 177 -8.39 -10.05 0.62
C ALA A 177 -8.86 -9.34 -0.66
N ILE A 178 -10.16 -9.08 -0.81
CA ILE A 178 -10.72 -8.34 -1.94
C ILE A 178 -10.13 -6.91 -1.99
N VAL A 179 -10.11 -6.20 -0.86
CA VAL A 179 -9.53 -4.84 -0.81
C VAL A 179 -8.03 -4.86 -1.11
N ALA A 180 -7.26 -5.79 -0.54
CA ALA A 180 -5.83 -5.91 -0.84
C ALA A 180 -5.56 -6.19 -2.33
N THR A 181 -6.35 -7.06 -2.97
CA THR A 181 -6.28 -7.33 -4.41
C THR A 181 -6.65 -6.11 -5.24
N LEU A 182 -7.68 -5.34 -4.87
CA LEU A 182 -8.06 -4.10 -5.55
C LEU A 182 -6.94 -3.04 -5.46
N ILE A 183 -6.34 -2.87 -4.28
CA ILE A 183 -5.18 -1.98 -4.09
C ILE A 183 -4.01 -2.44 -4.98
N ALA A 184 -3.68 -3.73 -5.01
CA ALA A 184 -2.64 -4.26 -5.90
C ALA A 184 -2.95 -4.02 -7.39
N ILE A 185 -4.19 -4.25 -7.84
CA ILE A 185 -4.60 -4.02 -9.23
C ILE A 185 -4.47 -2.55 -9.62
N VAL A 186 -4.86 -1.62 -8.74
CA VAL A 186 -4.72 -0.17 -9.00
C VAL A 186 -3.24 0.25 -8.98
N PHE A 187 -2.54 0.02 -7.87
CA PHE A 187 -1.18 0.56 -7.65
C PHE A 187 -0.05 -0.23 -8.31
N ILE A 188 -0.32 -1.39 -8.90
CA ILE A 188 0.67 -2.15 -9.70
C ILE A 188 0.19 -2.22 -11.16
N GLY A 189 -1.10 -2.47 -11.40
CA GLY A 189 -1.65 -2.58 -12.75
C GLY A 189 -1.71 -1.25 -13.51
N ALA A 190 -2.02 -0.12 -12.87
CA ALA A 190 -2.05 1.18 -13.55
C ALA A 190 -0.66 1.66 -14.03
N PRO A 191 0.40 1.69 -13.20
CA PRO A 191 1.72 2.08 -13.70
C PRO A 191 2.28 1.11 -14.75
N ILE A 192 1.99 -0.20 -14.66
CA ILE A 192 2.37 -1.17 -15.72
C ILE A 192 1.61 -0.88 -17.02
N ARG A 193 0.30 -0.58 -16.96
CA ARG A 193 -0.48 -0.18 -18.15
C ARG A 193 0.09 1.07 -18.82
N ILE A 194 0.45 2.08 -18.03
CA ILE A 194 1.05 3.33 -18.54
C ILE A 194 2.43 3.07 -19.14
N ALA A 195 3.28 2.28 -18.47
CA ALA A 195 4.59 1.88 -18.99
C ALA A 195 4.50 1.05 -20.29
N MET A 196 3.42 0.28 -20.49
CA MET A 196 3.14 -0.42 -21.75
C MET A 196 2.52 0.48 -22.84
N GLN A 197 2.02 1.67 -22.49
CA GLN A 197 1.51 2.68 -23.41
C GLN A 197 2.56 3.73 -23.79
N LEU A 198 3.62 3.86 -23.00
CA LEU A 198 4.89 4.47 -23.38
C LEU A 198 5.61 3.53 -24.37
N SER A 199 5.11 3.51 -25.61
CA SER A 199 5.85 2.99 -26.76
C SER A 199 7.24 3.62 -26.79
N LEU A 200 8.24 2.83 -27.13
CA LEU A 200 9.64 3.27 -27.17
C LEU A 200 9.76 4.50 -28.09
N PRO A 201 10.66 5.46 -27.78
CA PRO A 201 10.83 6.64 -28.62
C PRO A 201 11.26 6.22 -30.03
N ASN A 202 10.51 6.69 -31.03
CA ASN A 202 10.83 6.50 -32.45
C ASN A 202 12.30 6.88 -32.71
N CYS A 203 12.99 6.08 -33.53
CA CYS A 203 14.43 6.21 -33.74
C CYS A 203 14.83 7.60 -34.26
N ALA A 204 15.47 8.39 -33.39
CA ALA A 204 16.02 9.69 -33.72
C ALA A 204 17.41 9.55 -34.36
N PHE A 205 17.53 10.01 -35.60
CA PHE A 205 18.78 10.11 -36.34
C PHE A 205 19.16 11.58 -36.57
N ASP A 206 20.44 11.89 -36.38
CA ASP A 206 21.05 13.15 -36.79
C ASP A 206 21.17 13.23 -38.32
N LYS A 207 21.38 14.44 -38.86
CA LYS A 207 21.48 14.70 -40.31
C LYS A 207 22.63 13.99 -40.99
N ASP A 208 23.73 13.77 -40.27
CA ASP A 208 24.88 12.97 -40.70
C ASP A 208 24.64 11.44 -40.57
N GLY A 209 23.43 11.01 -40.22
CA GLY A 209 23.04 9.61 -40.07
C GLY A 209 23.42 8.98 -38.73
N HIS A 210 23.92 9.76 -37.77
CA HIS A 210 24.29 9.26 -36.44
C HIS A 210 23.05 8.93 -35.60
N GLN A 211 23.03 7.71 -35.04
CA GLN A 211 21.95 7.20 -34.21
C GLN A 211 22.07 7.75 -32.77
N LEU A 212 21.16 8.64 -32.38
CA LEU A 212 21.17 9.27 -31.04
C LEU A 212 20.40 8.46 -29.99
N THR A 213 19.56 7.51 -30.41
CA THR A 213 18.76 6.63 -29.54
C THR A 213 18.82 5.17 -29.99
N ILE A 214 18.96 4.24 -29.03
CA ILE A 214 18.99 2.79 -29.30
C ILE A 214 17.63 2.33 -29.85
N CYS A 215 17.61 1.88 -31.10
CA CYS A 215 16.46 1.22 -31.72
C CYS A 215 16.32 -0.22 -31.20
N LEU A 216 15.09 -0.67 -30.99
CA LEU A 216 14.76 -2.02 -30.49
C LEU A 216 13.76 -2.78 -31.38
N SER A 217 13.54 -2.28 -32.60
CA SER A 217 12.74 -2.88 -33.68
C SER A 217 13.36 -2.53 -35.03
N ASP A 218 13.21 -3.41 -36.02
CA ASP A 218 13.66 -3.18 -37.41
C ASP A 218 12.60 -2.48 -38.29
N GLU A 219 11.36 -2.30 -37.79
CA GLU A 219 10.20 -1.82 -38.57
C GLU A 219 9.77 -0.36 -38.29
N ASP A 220 10.45 0.37 -37.39
CA ASP A 220 10.03 1.72 -36.99
C ASP A 220 10.36 2.79 -38.05
N GLU A 221 9.41 3.69 -38.33
CA GLU A 221 9.57 4.76 -39.33
C GLU A 221 10.65 5.78 -38.94
N ARG A 222 11.54 6.10 -39.88
CA ARG A 222 12.68 6.99 -39.66
C ARG A 222 12.25 8.45 -39.61
N PHE A 223 12.35 9.08 -38.45
CA PHE A 223 12.15 10.52 -38.29
C PHE A 223 13.50 11.23 -38.20
N ILE A 224 13.84 12.01 -39.23
CA ILE A 224 15.02 12.90 -39.24
C ILE A 224 14.59 14.23 -38.63
N VAL A 225 15.36 14.73 -37.66
CA VAL A 225 15.09 16.01 -36.99
C VAL A 225 15.86 17.13 -37.72
N ASP A 226 15.21 18.29 -37.90
CA ASP A 226 15.74 19.47 -38.58
C ASP A 226 16.38 20.48 -37.60
#